data_AF-A0A2E2V407-F1
#
_entry.id   AF-A0A2E2V407-F1
#
_cell.length_a   1.000
_cell.length_b   1.000
_cell.length_c   1.000
_cell.angle_alpha   90.00
_cell.angle_beta   90.00
_cell.angle_gamma   90.00
#
_symmetry.space_group_name_H-M   'P 1'
#
loop_
_entity.id
_entity.type
_entity.pdbx_description
1 polymer ?
#
loop_
_entity_poly.entity_id
_entity_poly.type
_entity_poly.pdbx_seq_one_letter_code
_entity_poly.pdbx_strand_id
1 'polypeptide(L)'
;MSTLALHRATFRITDSDLEFMVLEKDTMPGHFQDYQVVREGVLDNNMMAEHGFDGSTQERFQEAGRISGFMREFGPTANMQVFEGLDFVGATVAHLFETPEAVSGWINDVFIKDFEDNVGNSVGETQQLISVQRLETSGFYDESAALKILQGGAAGVTSSTVIDFRVGRLLGVAFIGSIGDQDRLEIASELAYSLEKQIVQVVLGAH
;
A
#
# COMPACT_ATOMS: atom_id res chain seq x y z
N MET A 1 7.12 10.29 25.09
CA MET A 1 7.39 8.97 25.71
C MET A 1 6.66 7.82 25.00
N SER A 2 5.49 8.02 24.39
CA SER A 2 4.74 6.97 23.66
C SER A 2 5.43 6.47 22.38
N THR A 3 6.12 7.35 21.63
CA THR A 3 6.78 7.02 20.34
C THR A 3 7.86 5.96 20.46
N LEU A 4 8.73 6.09 21.47
CA LEU A 4 9.76 5.10 21.77
C LEU A 4 9.18 3.76 22.22
N ALA A 5 8.01 3.75 22.88
CA ALA A 5 7.37 2.51 23.33
C ALA A 5 6.77 1.75 22.15
N LEU A 6 6.04 2.44 21.25
CA LEU A 6 5.48 1.84 20.05
C LEU A 6 6.59 1.31 19.12
N HIS A 7 7.65 2.10 18.90
CA HIS A 7 8.80 1.66 18.07
C HIS A 7 9.42 0.38 18.63
N ARG A 8 9.66 0.32 19.95
CA ARG A 8 10.20 -0.89 20.59
C ARG A 8 9.25 -2.08 20.50
N ALA A 9 7.94 -1.86 20.54
CA ALA A 9 6.96 -2.94 20.41
C ALA A 9 7.00 -3.57 19.00
N THR A 10 7.24 -2.77 17.95
CA THR A 10 7.36 -3.31 16.58
C THR A 10 8.53 -4.29 16.40
N PHE A 11 9.56 -4.26 17.24
CA PHE A 11 10.63 -5.26 17.22
C PHE A 11 10.20 -6.66 17.68
N ARG A 12 9.01 -6.81 18.27
CA ARG A 12 8.47 -8.13 18.64
C ARG A 12 7.71 -8.81 17.52
N ILE A 13 7.36 -8.06 16.48
CA ILE A 13 6.59 -8.53 15.33
C ILE A 13 7.46 -9.44 14.47
N THR A 14 6.88 -10.52 13.98
CA THR A 14 7.49 -11.45 13.04
C THR A 14 6.61 -11.57 11.80
N ASP A 15 7.10 -12.28 10.78
CA ASP A 15 6.36 -12.46 9.53
C ASP A 15 4.98 -13.09 9.74
N SER A 16 4.82 -13.96 10.75
CA SER A 16 3.53 -14.59 11.06
C SER A 16 2.49 -13.63 11.60
N ASP A 17 2.90 -12.47 12.11
CA ASP A 17 1.97 -11.50 12.67
C ASP A 17 1.36 -10.57 11.60
N LEU A 18 1.98 -10.51 10.41
CA LEU A 18 1.61 -9.57 9.34
C LEU A 18 0.21 -9.83 8.77
N GLU A 19 -0.25 -11.09 8.76
CA GLU A 19 -1.58 -11.44 8.27
C GLU A 19 -2.71 -10.82 9.10
N PHE A 20 -2.46 -10.59 10.39
CA PHE A 20 -3.41 -9.97 11.32
C PHE A 20 -3.36 -8.42 11.27
N MET A 21 -2.34 -7.86 10.61
CA MET A 21 -2.15 -6.41 10.52
C MET A 21 -2.90 -5.77 9.37
N VAL A 22 -3.19 -6.54 8.31
CA VAL A 22 -4.01 -6.08 7.18
C VAL A 22 -5.50 -6.16 7.50
N LEU A 23 -6.30 -5.30 6.87
CA LEU A 23 -7.72 -5.22 7.18
C LEU A 23 -8.47 -6.46 6.71
N GLU A 24 -9.36 -6.96 7.55
CA GLU A 24 -10.39 -7.93 7.20
C GLU A 24 -11.65 -7.20 6.73
N LYS A 25 -12.57 -7.93 6.08
CA LYS A 25 -13.81 -7.38 5.54
C LYS A 25 -14.58 -6.53 6.56
N ASP A 26 -14.69 -7.01 7.79
CA ASP A 26 -15.46 -6.34 8.86
C ASP A 26 -14.78 -5.05 9.37
N THR A 27 -13.50 -4.86 9.06
CA THR A 27 -12.69 -3.69 9.44
C THR A 27 -12.42 -2.74 8.26
N MET A 28 -12.85 -3.10 7.05
CA MET A 28 -12.75 -2.24 5.88
C MET A 28 -13.71 -1.03 6.01
N PRO A 29 -13.35 0.15 5.49
CA PRO A 29 -14.26 1.29 5.40
C PRO A 29 -15.57 0.93 4.70
N GLY A 30 -16.64 1.69 5.02
CA GLY A 30 -18.00 1.45 4.49
C GLY A 30 -18.07 1.32 2.98
N HIS A 31 -17.21 2.08 2.27
CA HIS A 31 -17.08 2.07 0.81
C HIS A 31 -16.81 0.68 0.21
N PHE A 32 -16.08 -0.18 0.93
CA PHE A 32 -15.66 -1.51 0.46
C PHE A 32 -16.48 -2.67 1.05
N GLN A 33 -17.59 -2.39 1.75
CA GLN A 33 -18.38 -3.45 2.42
C GLN A 33 -19.03 -4.43 1.44
N ASP A 34 -19.43 -3.94 0.27
CA ASP A 34 -19.99 -4.77 -0.80
C ASP A 34 -18.92 -5.44 -1.67
N TYR A 35 -17.63 -5.21 -1.39
CA TYR A 35 -16.52 -5.84 -2.08
C TYR A 35 -16.20 -7.20 -1.45
N GLN A 36 -15.44 -8.02 -2.18
CA GLN A 36 -14.98 -9.33 -1.73
C GLN A 36 -13.46 -9.43 -1.81
N VAL A 37 -12.87 -10.26 -0.96
CA VAL A 37 -11.44 -10.57 -1.07
C VAL A 37 -11.20 -11.25 -2.42
N VAL A 38 -10.33 -10.66 -3.23
CA VAL A 38 -9.96 -11.20 -4.55
C VAL A 38 -8.55 -11.79 -4.56
N ARG A 39 -7.67 -11.28 -3.69
CA ARG A 39 -6.31 -11.76 -3.52
C ARG A 39 -5.84 -11.47 -2.10
N GLU A 40 -5.13 -12.42 -1.52
CA GLU A 40 -4.42 -12.22 -0.26
C GLU A 40 -3.20 -13.13 -0.21
N GLY A 41 -2.23 -12.79 0.64
CA GLY A 41 -1.09 -13.65 0.90
C GLY A 41 0.19 -12.89 1.23
N VAL A 42 1.23 -13.69 1.47
CA VAL A 42 2.59 -13.21 1.71
C VAL A 42 3.12 -12.51 0.47
N LEU A 43 3.81 -11.39 0.67
CA LEU A 43 4.58 -10.65 -0.32
C LEU A 43 6.06 -10.75 0.05
N ASP A 44 6.76 -11.75 -0.47
CA ASP A 44 8.22 -11.80 -0.33
C ASP A 44 8.92 -10.82 -1.29
N ASN A 45 10.23 -10.67 -1.16
CA ASN A 45 11.00 -9.76 -2.02
C ASN A 45 11.06 -10.22 -3.49
N ASN A 46 10.88 -11.52 -3.76
CA ASN A 46 10.83 -12.02 -5.13
C ASN A 46 9.51 -11.60 -5.81
N MET A 47 8.38 -11.78 -5.13
CA MET A 47 7.08 -11.31 -5.62
C MET A 47 7.05 -9.80 -5.85
N MET A 48 7.68 -9.01 -4.97
CA MET A 48 7.83 -7.57 -5.20
C MET A 48 8.65 -7.26 -6.47
N ALA A 49 9.68 -8.06 -6.76
CA ALA A 49 10.52 -7.85 -7.94
C ALA A 49 9.80 -8.24 -9.24
N GLU A 50 9.08 -9.36 -9.22
CA GLU A 50 8.27 -9.84 -10.36
C GLU A 50 7.14 -8.87 -10.74
N HIS A 51 6.61 -8.13 -9.78
CA HIS A 51 5.51 -7.18 -9.98
C HIS A 51 5.94 -5.70 -9.93
N GLY A 52 7.22 -5.42 -9.72
CA GLY A 52 7.76 -4.07 -9.63
C GLY A 52 7.99 -3.43 -11.00
N PHE A 53 8.59 -2.24 -11.00
CA PHE A 53 9.07 -1.61 -12.23
C PHE A 53 10.22 -2.39 -12.87
N ASP A 54 10.44 -2.18 -14.16
CA ASP A 54 11.61 -2.73 -14.87
C ASP A 54 12.91 -2.42 -14.11
N GLY A 55 13.71 -3.45 -13.85
CA GLY A 55 14.94 -3.35 -13.06
C GLY A 55 14.75 -3.54 -11.55
N SER A 56 13.53 -3.81 -11.07
CA SER A 56 13.29 -4.27 -9.70
C SER A 56 13.91 -5.65 -9.49
N THR A 57 14.66 -5.80 -8.40
CA THR A 57 15.26 -7.09 -8.01
C THR A 57 15.01 -7.38 -6.54
N GLN A 58 15.03 -8.65 -6.18
CA GLN A 58 14.92 -9.08 -4.79
C GLN A 58 16.03 -8.47 -3.93
N GLU A 59 17.26 -8.43 -4.44
CA GLU A 59 18.43 -7.89 -3.74
C GLU A 59 18.24 -6.41 -3.42
N ARG A 60 17.70 -5.63 -4.35
CA ARG A 60 17.44 -4.21 -4.15
C ARG A 60 16.48 -3.97 -2.97
N PHE A 61 15.41 -4.76 -2.87
CA PHE A 61 14.46 -4.61 -1.77
C PHE A 61 15.03 -5.09 -0.43
N GLN A 62 15.85 -6.14 -0.47
CA GLN A 62 16.58 -6.59 0.72
C GLN A 62 17.60 -5.55 1.20
N GLU A 63 18.36 -4.93 0.28
CA GLU A 63 19.31 -3.84 0.58
C GLU A 63 18.61 -2.59 1.12
N ALA A 64 17.36 -2.34 0.69
CA ALA A 64 16.50 -1.32 1.28
C ALA A 64 15.96 -1.70 2.68
N GLY A 65 16.36 -2.85 3.23
CA GLY A 65 16.01 -3.32 4.58
C GLY A 65 14.62 -3.97 4.67
N ARG A 66 13.97 -4.30 3.55
CA ARG A 66 12.68 -5.01 3.54
C ARG A 66 12.89 -6.49 3.80
N ILE A 67 12.16 -7.01 4.78
CA ILE A 67 12.16 -8.44 5.15
C ILE A 67 11.04 -9.16 4.37
N SER A 68 9.80 -8.72 4.52
CA SER A 68 8.62 -9.36 3.93
C SER A 68 7.39 -8.43 3.94
N GLY A 69 6.24 -8.95 3.53
CA GLY A 69 4.95 -8.29 3.71
C GLY A 69 3.79 -9.28 3.65
N PHE A 70 2.61 -8.79 3.96
CA PHE A 70 1.35 -9.49 3.71
C PHE A 70 0.34 -8.49 3.13
N MET A 71 -0.44 -8.93 2.14
CA MET A 71 -1.46 -8.11 1.48
C MET A 71 -2.85 -8.73 1.57
N ARG A 72 -3.86 -7.86 1.55
CA ARG A 72 -5.24 -8.23 1.24
C ARG A 72 -5.86 -7.22 0.30
N GLU A 73 -6.39 -7.70 -0.81
CA GLU A 73 -7.05 -6.95 -1.87
C GLU A 73 -8.54 -7.29 -1.92
N PHE A 74 -9.35 -6.23 -2.00
CA PHE A 74 -10.79 -6.29 -2.17
C PHE A 74 -11.16 -5.77 -3.55
N GLY A 75 -11.98 -6.52 -4.27
CA GLY A 75 -12.47 -6.17 -5.60
C GLY A 75 -14.00 -6.23 -5.68
N PRO A 76 -14.57 -5.62 -6.73
CA PRO A 76 -16.02 -5.63 -6.95
C PRO A 76 -16.54 -7.05 -7.13
N THR A 77 -17.79 -7.28 -6.74
CA THR A 77 -18.47 -8.56 -6.99
C THR A 77 -18.96 -8.64 -8.43
N ALA A 78 -19.21 -9.84 -8.94
CA ALA A 78 -19.62 -10.07 -10.34
C ALA A 78 -20.92 -9.34 -10.77
N ASN A 79 -21.73 -8.90 -9.80
CA ASN A 79 -22.99 -8.20 -10.05
C ASN A 79 -22.84 -6.67 -10.07
N MET A 80 -21.66 -6.14 -9.73
CA MET A 80 -21.41 -4.70 -9.78
C MET A 80 -21.23 -4.23 -11.22
N GLN A 81 -21.90 -3.13 -11.55
CA GLN A 81 -21.76 -2.51 -12.86
C GLN A 81 -20.36 -1.89 -13.00
N VAL A 82 -19.73 -2.11 -14.15
CA VAL A 82 -18.49 -1.42 -14.53
C VAL A 82 -18.83 -0.07 -15.17
N PHE A 83 -18.28 1.00 -14.60
CA PHE A 83 -18.48 2.38 -15.08
C PHE A 83 -17.25 3.24 -14.75
N GLU A 84 -17.14 4.41 -15.38
CA GLU A 84 -16.09 5.39 -15.08
C GLU A 84 -16.22 5.89 -13.64
N GLY A 85 -15.13 5.82 -12.87
CA GLY A 85 -15.11 6.12 -11.44
C GLY A 85 -15.35 4.92 -10.52
N LEU A 86 -15.64 3.72 -11.06
CA LEU A 86 -15.63 2.50 -10.26
C LEU A 86 -14.23 2.26 -9.68
N ASP A 87 -14.15 2.06 -8.38
CA ASP A 87 -12.94 1.58 -7.72
C ASP A 87 -12.86 0.07 -7.93
N PHE A 88 -11.94 -0.38 -8.78
CA PHE A 88 -11.83 -1.80 -9.12
C PHE A 88 -11.00 -2.58 -8.08
N VAL A 89 -10.31 -1.87 -7.19
CA VAL A 89 -9.54 -2.48 -6.09
C VAL A 89 -9.38 -1.52 -4.92
N GLY A 90 -9.51 -2.07 -3.71
CA GLY A 90 -9.03 -1.46 -2.46
C GLY A 90 -8.15 -2.47 -1.74
N ALA A 91 -6.93 -2.10 -1.38
CA ALA A 91 -5.96 -3.01 -0.80
C ALA A 91 -5.27 -2.43 0.43
N THR A 92 -4.93 -3.32 1.36
CA THR A 92 -4.07 -3.00 2.49
C THR A 92 -2.89 -3.95 2.54
N VAL A 93 -1.71 -3.41 2.85
CA VAL A 93 -0.47 -4.16 2.97
C VAL A 93 0.25 -3.77 4.25
N ALA A 94 0.82 -4.75 4.94
CA ALA A 94 1.75 -4.54 6.04
C ALA A 94 3.10 -5.13 5.64
N HIS A 95 4.15 -4.31 5.62
CA HIS A 95 5.52 -4.75 5.37
C HIS A 95 6.36 -4.69 6.65
N LEU A 96 7.28 -5.65 6.77
CA LEU A 96 8.25 -5.72 7.84
C LEU A 96 9.62 -5.29 7.34
N PHE A 97 10.26 -4.38 8.09
CA PHE A 97 11.61 -3.92 7.83
C PHE A 97 12.56 -4.23 8.99
N GLU A 98 13.86 -4.15 8.70
CA GLU A 98 14.93 -4.29 9.69
C GLU A 98 14.89 -3.16 10.73
N THR A 99 14.68 -1.92 10.29
CA THR A 99 14.70 -0.72 11.14
C THR A 99 13.65 0.31 10.73
N PRO A 100 13.25 1.23 11.63
CA PRO A 100 12.39 2.36 11.28
C PRO A 100 12.98 3.29 10.23
N GLU A 101 14.31 3.42 10.18
CA GLU A 101 15.01 4.24 9.18
C GLU A 101 14.94 3.62 7.79
N ALA A 102 14.95 2.28 7.70
CA ALA A 102 14.74 1.57 6.44
C ALA A 102 13.34 1.82 5.86
N VAL A 103 12.32 1.96 6.73
CA VAL A 103 10.97 2.37 6.29
C VAL A 103 10.97 3.78 5.70
N SER A 104 11.64 4.74 6.35
CA SER A 104 11.79 6.10 5.79
C SER A 104 12.52 6.08 4.45
N GLY A 105 13.60 5.30 4.35
CA GLY A 105 14.33 5.10 3.09
C GLY A 105 13.43 4.53 2.00
N TRP A 106 12.63 3.52 2.33
CA TRP A 106 11.65 2.95 1.39
C TRP A 106 10.68 3.99 0.85
N ILE A 107 10.02 4.76 1.73
CA ILE A 107 9.02 5.75 1.34
C ILE A 107 9.60 6.75 0.33
N ASN A 108 10.82 7.22 0.57
CA ASN A 108 11.44 8.26 -0.24
C ASN A 108 12.14 7.71 -1.50
N ASP A 109 12.98 6.68 -1.33
CA ASP A 109 13.92 6.21 -2.35
C ASP A 109 13.39 5.05 -3.20
N VAL A 110 12.35 4.36 -2.73
CA VAL A 110 11.67 3.30 -3.48
C VAL A 110 10.30 3.78 -3.91
N PHE A 111 9.38 4.03 -2.98
CA PHE A 111 8.00 4.38 -3.32
C PHE A 111 7.94 5.68 -4.13
N ILE A 112 8.30 6.82 -3.55
CA ILE A 112 8.19 8.11 -4.26
C ILE A 112 9.09 8.14 -5.50
N LYS A 113 10.38 7.84 -5.32
CA LYS A 113 11.37 8.00 -6.37
C LYS A 113 11.14 7.06 -7.56
N ASP A 114 10.77 5.80 -7.35
CA ASP A 114 10.57 4.88 -8.48
C ASP A 114 9.37 5.29 -9.32
N PHE A 115 8.27 5.72 -8.68
CA PHE A 115 7.12 6.23 -9.42
C PHE A 115 7.48 7.48 -10.22
N GLU A 116 8.22 8.42 -9.64
CA GLU A 116 8.64 9.65 -10.35
C GLU A 116 9.62 9.37 -11.50
N ASP A 117 10.62 8.51 -11.28
CA ASP A 117 11.64 8.18 -12.27
C ASP A 117 11.09 7.35 -13.44
N ASN A 118 9.96 6.65 -13.25
CA ASN A 118 9.33 5.82 -14.28
C ASN A 118 8.19 6.50 -15.05
N VAL A 119 7.94 7.80 -14.84
CA VAL A 119 6.95 8.52 -15.65
C VAL A 119 7.34 8.48 -17.13
N GLY A 120 6.41 8.04 -17.98
CA GLY A 120 6.62 7.83 -19.41
C GLY A 120 7.11 6.42 -19.77
N ASN A 121 7.45 5.58 -18.80
CA ASN A 121 7.80 4.18 -19.05
C ASN A 121 6.57 3.26 -19.04
N SER A 122 6.71 2.10 -19.65
CA SER A 122 5.70 1.04 -19.59
C SER A 122 5.59 0.50 -18.17
N VAL A 123 4.37 0.16 -17.76
CA VAL A 123 4.07 -0.55 -16.51
C VAL A 123 3.26 -1.78 -16.90
N GLY A 124 3.88 -2.95 -16.78
CA GLY A 124 3.34 -4.19 -17.37
C GLY A 124 3.33 -4.15 -18.90
N GLU A 125 2.53 -5.03 -19.51
CA GLU A 125 2.59 -5.26 -20.96
C GLU A 125 1.81 -4.24 -21.81
N THR A 126 0.80 -3.59 -21.23
CA THR A 126 -0.21 -2.83 -22.02
C THR A 126 -0.48 -1.41 -21.51
N GLN A 127 0.16 -1.01 -20.42
CA GLN A 127 -0.05 0.29 -19.79
C GLN A 127 1.25 1.09 -19.73
N GLN A 128 1.11 2.40 -19.72
CA GLN A 128 2.18 3.36 -19.51
C GLN A 128 1.86 4.19 -18.28
N LEU A 129 2.89 4.52 -17.49
CA LEU A 129 2.77 5.50 -16.42
C LEU A 129 2.72 6.91 -17.03
N ILE A 130 1.55 7.55 -16.99
CA ILE A 130 1.30 8.86 -17.61
C ILE A 130 1.78 9.98 -16.72
N SER A 131 1.43 9.95 -15.43
CA SER A 131 1.81 10.99 -14.49
C SER A 131 1.76 10.49 -13.05
N VAL A 132 2.51 11.17 -12.19
CA VAL A 132 2.53 10.96 -10.75
C VAL A 132 2.40 12.32 -10.07
N GLN A 133 1.52 12.39 -9.09
CA GLN A 133 1.28 13.59 -8.29
C GLN A 133 1.42 13.24 -6.82
N ARG A 134 2.31 13.93 -6.12
CA ARG A 134 2.37 13.85 -4.65
C ARG A 134 1.12 14.50 -4.06
N LEU A 135 0.53 13.83 -3.08
CA LEU A 135 -0.64 14.30 -2.35
C LEU A 135 -0.26 14.61 -0.90
N GLU A 136 -0.91 15.60 -0.31
CA GLU A 136 -0.70 15.94 1.09
C GLU A 136 -1.46 14.97 1.99
N THR A 137 -0.75 14.36 2.94
CA THR A 137 -1.33 13.51 3.98
C THR A 137 -1.32 14.22 5.31
N SER A 138 -2.25 13.85 6.20
CA SER A 138 -2.29 14.37 7.56
C SER A 138 -2.88 13.31 8.49
N GLY A 139 -2.73 13.49 9.81
CA GLY A 139 -3.39 12.63 10.80
C GLY A 139 -2.70 11.30 11.12
N PHE A 140 -1.66 10.92 10.38
CA PHE A 140 -0.81 9.76 10.71
C PHE A 140 0.05 10.02 11.93
N TYR A 141 0.42 8.95 12.62
CA TYR A 141 1.23 9.02 13.82
C TYR A 141 2.68 9.43 13.57
N ASP A 142 3.22 9.05 12.41
CA ASP A 142 4.61 9.25 12.01
C ASP A 142 4.67 9.62 10.50
N GLU A 143 5.83 9.43 9.86
CA GLU A 143 6.04 9.68 8.43
C GLU A 143 5.01 8.99 7.54
N SER A 144 4.44 9.75 6.61
CA SER A 144 3.53 9.27 5.58
C SER A 144 3.76 10.01 4.27
N ALA A 145 3.48 9.31 3.16
CA ALA A 145 3.50 9.89 1.83
C ALA A 145 2.34 9.32 1.01
N ALA A 146 1.80 10.13 0.11
CA ALA A 146 0.76 9.68 -0.81
C ALA A 146 1.07 10.12 -2.23
N LEU A 147 0.73 9.23 -3.17
CA LEU A 147 0.81 9.48 -4.61
C LEU A 147 -0.54 9.21 -5.25
N LYS A 148 -0.95 10.10 -6.15
CA LYS A 148 -1.86 9.79 -7.24
C LYS A 148 -1.05 9.42 -8.47
N ILE A 149 -1.36 8.27 -9.04
CA ILE A 149 -0.65 7.64 -10.14
C ILE A 149 -1.66 7.50 -11.28
N LEU A 150 -1.36 8.06 -12.45
CA LEU A 150 -2.21 7.93 -13.63
C LEU A 150 -1.55 6.98 -14.62
N GLN A 151 -2.26 5.94 -15.01
CA GLN A 151 -1.84 4.96 -15.99
C GLN A 151 -2.80 4.96 -17.17
N GLY A 152 -2.31 4.63 -18.36
CA GLY A 152 -3.19 4.48 -19.51
C GLY A 152 -2.64 3.54 -20.56
N GLY A 153 -3.56 3.02 -21.36
CA GLY A 153 -3.27 2.07 -22.43
C GLY A 153 -4.47 1.91 -23.36
N ALA A 154 -4.46 0.84 -24.15
CA ALA A 154 -5.53 0.58 -25.12
C ALA A 154 -6.92 0.39 -24.48
N ALA A 155 -6.96 -0.05 -23.22
CA ALA A 155 -8.20 -0.24 -22.45
C ALA A 155 -8.76 1.04 -21.81
N GLY A 156 -8.07 2.18 -21.95
CA GLY A 156 -8.43 3.44 -21.33
C GLY A 156 -7.46 3.88 -20.23
N VAL A 157 -7.91 4.81 -19.40
CA VAL A 157 -7.14 5.42 -18.32
C VAL A 157 -7.61 4.85 -16.98
N THR A 158 -6.66 4.61 -16.09
CA THR A 158 -6.90 4.23 -14.69
C THR A 158 -6.06 5.11 -13.78
N SER A 159 -6.59 5.43 -12.61
CA SER A 159 -5.86 6.14 -11.57
C SER A 159 -5.72 5.28 -10.33
N SER A 160 -4.59 5.39 -9.67
CA SER A 160 -4.33 4.75 -8.40
C SER A 160 -3.96 5.80 -7.36
N THR A 161 -4.49 5.67 -6.15
CA THR A 161 -4.04 6.44 -4.98
C THR A 161 -3.41 5.48 -4.00
N VAL A 162 -2.12 5.71 -3.69
CA VAL A 162 -1.34 4.91 -2.74
C VAL A 162 -0.95 5.81 -1.58
N ILE A 163 -1.11 5.32 -0.35
CA ILE A 163 -0.62 5.96 0.87
C ILE A 163 0.29 4.98 1.61
N ASP A 164 1.55 5.36 1.75
CA ASP A 164 2.54 4.71 2.59
C ASP A 164 2.63 5.45 3.93
N PHE A 165 2.65 4.73 5.04
CA PHE A 165 2.87 5.32 6.37
C PHE A 165 3.67 4.41 7.30
N ARG A 166 4.47 5.01 8.17
CA ARG A 166 5.36 4.30 9.08
C ARG A 166 4.72 4.06 10.45
N VAL A 167 4.91 2.84 10.97
CA VAL A 167 4.70 2.50 12.38
C VAL A 167 5.94 1.78 12.89
N GLY A 168 6.90 2.50 13.48
CA GLY A 168 8.19 1.91 13.87
C GLY A 168 8.91 1.30 12.66
N ARG A 169 9.23 0.00 12.71
CA ARG A 169 9.84 -0.73 11.56
C ARG A 169 8.81 -1.40 10.64
N LEU A 170 7.53 -1.07 10.79
CA LEU A 170 6.46 -1.51 9.91
C LEU A 170 6.12 -0.39 8.94
N LEU A 171 5.82 -0.77 7.71
CA LEU A 171 5.24 0.10 6.71
C LEU A 171 3.83 -0.39 6.42
N GLY A 172 2.84 0.45 6.69
CA GLY A 172 1.47 0.24 6.23
C GLY A 172 1.28 0.88 4.86
N VAL A 173 0.56 0.19 3.97
CA VAL A 173 0.21 0.69 2.65
C VAL A 173 -1.28 0.55 2.45
N ALA A 174 -1.95 1.64 2.07
CA ALA A 174 -3.33 1.64 1.60
C ALA A 174 -3.36 2.03 0.12
N PHE A 175 -4.09 1.28 -0.68
CA PHE A 175 -4.12 1.45 -2.13
C PHE A 175 -5.56 1.38 -2.66
N ILE A 176 -5.91 2.30 -3.54
CA ILE A 176 -7.17 2.28 -4.28
C ILE A 176 -6.87 2.45 -5.76
N GLY A 177 -7.39 1.55 -6.59
CA GLY A 177 -7.35 1.66 -8.05
C GLY A 177 -8.75 1.92 -8.60
N SER A 178 -8.86 2.86 -9.54
CA SER A 178 -10.12 3.34 -10.10
C SER A 178 -10.09 3.44 -11.63
N ILE A 179 -11.24 3.20 -12.26
CA ILE A 179 -11.42 3.43 -13.68
C ILE A 179 -11.53 4.94 -13.95
N GLY A 180 -10.74 5.45 -14.90
CA GLY A 180 -10.66 6.88 -15.22
C GLY A 180 -9.65 7.64 -14.35
N ASP A 181 -9.60 8.96 -14.53
CA ASP A 181 -8.75 9.86 -13.73
C ASP A 181 -9.52 10.32 -12.48
N GLN A 182 -9.38 9.57 -11.39
CA GLN A 182 -10.10 9.82 -10.14
C GLN A 182 -9.17 10.36 -9.05
N ASP A 183 -9.69 11.29 -8.25
CA ASP A 183 -9.11 11.62 -6.95
C ASP A 183 -9.77 10.74 -5.89
N ARG A 184 -8.95 10.00 -5.14
CA ARG A 184 -9.38 9.06 -4.10
C ARG A 184 -8.64 9.27 -2.79
N LEU A 185 -8.00 10.43 -2.59
CA LEU A 185 -7.23 10.71 -1.36
C LEU A 185 -8.07 10.52 -0.09
N GLU A 186 -9.32 10.99 -0.08
CA GLU A 186 -10.19 10.88 1.10
C GLU A 186 -10.47 9.42 1.46
N ILE A 187 -10.90 8.61 0.48
CA ILE A 187 -11.21 7.19 0.69
C ILE A 187 -9.93 6.39 1.02
N ALA A 188 -8.82 6.71 0.37
CA ALA A 188 -7.52 6.09 0.65
C ALA A 188 -7.03 6.45 2.07
N SER A 189 -7.31 7.66 2.54
CA SER A 189 -6.99 8.08 3.91
C SER A 189 -7.83 7.32 4.93
N GLU A 190 -9.14 7.15 4.72
CA GLU A 190 -9.98 6.34 5.60
C GLU A 190 -9.49 4.89 5.70
N LEU A 191 -9.09 4.31 4.56
CA LEU A 191 -8.51 2.98 4.48
C LEU A 191 -7.18 2.91 5.25
N ALA A 192 -6.30 3.89 5.05
CA ALA A 192 -5.00 3.97 5.71
C ALA A 192 -5.12 4.17 7.24
N TYR A 193 -6.05 5.00 7.71
CA TYR A 193 -6.27 5.19 9.16
C TYR A 193 -6.82 3.92 9.81
N SER A 194 -7.72 3.22 9.12
CA SER A 194 -8.23 1.93 9.59
C SER A 194 -7.09 0.93 9.70
N LEU A 195 -6.20 0.89 8.70
CA LEU A 195 -5.02 0.04 8.69
C LEU A 195 -4.01 0.41 9.79
N GLU A 196 -3.69 1.69 9.98
CA GLU A 196 -2.77 2.15 11.03
C GLU A 196 -3.28 1.73 12.41
N LYS A 197 -4.58 1.87 12.65
CA LYS A 197 -5.22 1.43 13.89
C LYS A 197 -5.10 -0.09 14.07
N GLN A 198 -5.35 -0.88 13.02
CA GLN A 198 -5.23 -2.34 13.06
C GLN A 198 -3.77 -2.76 13.37
N ILE A 199 -2.79 -2.18 12.66
CA ILE A 199 -1.36 -2.42 12.90
C ILE A 199 -1.01 -2.13 14.37
N VAL A 200 -1.44 -0.97 14.89
CA VAL A 200 -1.16 -0.59 16.28
C VAL A 200 -1.82 -1.55 17.27
N GLN A 201 -3.06 -1.99 17.03
CA GLN A 201 -3.73 -2.99 17.87
C GLN A 201 -2.95 -4.30 17.91
N VAL A 202 -2.45 -4.76 16.76
CA VAL A 202 -1.61 -5.95 16.71
C VAL A 202 -0.31 -5.75 17.48
N VAL A 203 0.40 -4.65 17.23
CA VAL A 203 1.67 -4.32 17.92
C VAL A 203 1.51 -4.25 19.44
N LEU A 204 0.35 -3.80 19.94
CA LEU A 204 0.07 -3.69 21.36
C LEU A 204 -0.47 -4.98 22.00
N GLY A 205 -0.64 -6.07 21.23
CA GLY A 205 -1.13 -7.35 21.76
C GLY A 205 -2.65 -7.41 21.94
N ALA A 206 -3.41 -6.60 21.22
CA ALA A 206 -4.87 -6.46 21.35
C ALA A 206 -5.67 -7.23 20.27
N HIS A 207 -5.08 -8.27 19.69
CA HIS A 207 -5.69 -9.13 18.65
C HIS A 207 -6.50 -10.28 19.26
#